data_AF-A0A803TKR5-F1
#
_entry.id   AF-A0A803TKR5-F1
#
_cell.length_a   1.000
_cell.length_b   1.000
_cell.length_c   1.000
_cell.angle_alpha   90.00
_cell.angle_beta   90.00
_cell.angle_gamma   90.00
#
_symmetry.space_group_name_H-M   'P 1'
#
loop_
_entity.id
_entity.type
_entity.pdbx_description
1 polymer ?
#
loop_
_entity_poly.entity_id
_entity_poly.type
_entity_poly.pdbx_seq_one_letter_code
_entity_poly.pdbx_strand_id
1 'polypeptide(L)' 'PLLIDFTSILLFANKQGLPNAVNASEITEKLGLHSLHHRNWHIQATFATSGDSLYEGLDWLSNQLRNQK' A
#
# COMPACT_ATOMS: atom_id res chain seq x y z
N PRO A 1 -3.13 19.17 -11.35
CA PRO A 1 -3.80 17.92 -11.79
C PRO A 1 -3.00 17.17 -12.90
N LEU A 2 -1.67 17.01 -12.77
CA LEU A 2 -0.82 16.85 -13.97
C LEU A 2 0.39 15.89 -13.88
N LEU A 3 0.51 15.04 -12.86
CA LEU A 3 1.57 14.00 -12.87
C LEU A 3 1.21 12.83 -11.96
N ILE A 4 0.53 13.15 -10.87
CA ILE A 4 0.21 12.20 -9.82
C ILE A 4 -0.72 11.10 -10.34
N ASP A 5 -1.70 11.40 -11.20
CA ASP A 5 -2.79 10.46 -11.53
C ASP A 5 -2.35 9.14 -12.18
N PHE A 6 -1.15 9.10 -12.76
CA PHE A 6 -0.57 7.89 -13.35
C PHE A 6 0.36 7.12 -12.40
N THR A 7 0.62 7.64 -11.19
CA THR A 7 1.54 7.01 -10.24
C THR A 7 0.83 5.93 -9.41
N SER A 8 1.34 4.70 -9.47
CA SER A 8 0.94 3.60 -8.58
C SER A 8 1.29 3.92 -7.12
N ILE A 9 0.41 3.57 -6.18
CA ILE A 9 0.61 3.83 -4.75
C ILE A 9 0.73 2.52 -3.98
N LEU A 10 1.85 2.32 -3.30
CA LEU A 10 1.99 1.30 -2.26
C LEU A 10 1.83 1.95 -0.89
N LEU A 11 0.86 1.49 -0.11
CA LEU A 11 0.67 1.90 1.28
C LEU A 11 1.15 0.77 2.20
N PHE A 12 2.09 1.05 3.08
CA PHE A 12 2.43 0.14 4.16
C PHE A 12 1.58 0.46 5.40
N ALA A 13 0.66 -0.44 5.74
CA ALA A 13 -0.02 -0.48 7.03
C ALA A 13 0.99 -0.98 8.08
N ASN A 14 1.98 -0.14 8.40
CA ASN A 14 3.10 -0.49 9.26
C ASN A 14 2.68 -0.63 10.74
N LYS A 15 3.56 -1.25 11.55
CA LYS A 15 3.42 -1.47 12.99
C LYS A 15 2.42 -2.57 13.39
N GLN A 16 2.15 -3.54 12.51
CA GLN A 16 1.19 -4.63 12.78
C GLN A 16 1.61 -5.55 13.95
N GLY A 17 2.88 -5.51 14.38
CA GLY A 17 3.36 -6.23 15.56
C GLY A 17 3.02 -5.57 16.90
N LEU A 18 2.35 -4.41 16.92
CA LEU A 18 1.99 -3.72 18.16
C LEU A 18 0.57 -4.11 18.63
N PRO A 19 0.32 -4.14 19.96
CA PRO A 19 -1.04 -4.24 20.47
C PRO A 19 -1.86 -3.05 19.97
N ASN A 20 -3.12 -3.30 19.60
CA ASN A 20 -4.05 -2.32 19.04
C ASN A 20 -3.62 -1.74 17.67
N ALA A 21 -2.77 -2.44 16.92
CA ALA A 21 -2.50 -2.07 15.54
C ALA A 21 -3.80 -2.07 14.72
N VAL A 22 -4.03 -0.99 14.00
CA VAL A 22 -5.15 -0.88 13.06
C VAL A 22 -4.82 -1.73 11.85
N ASN A 23 -5.70 -2.67 11.50
CA ASN A 23 -5.47 -3.57 10.38
C ASN A 23 -5.61 -2.83 9.03
N ALA A 24 -5.11 -3.44 7.96
CA ALA A 24 -5.14 -2.84 6.63
C ALA A 24 -6.56 -2.54 6.12
N SER A 25 -7.58 -3.34 6.47
CA SER A 25 -8.97 -3.11 6.06
C SER A 25 -9.50 -1.80 6.67
N GLU A 26 -9.32 -1.62 7.97
CA GLU A 26 -9.79 -0.42 8.67
C GLU A 26 -9.04 0.84 8.21
N ILE A 27 -7.74 0.72 7.89
CA ILE A 27 -6.97 1.82 7.28
C ILE A 27 -7.52 2.17 5.89
N THR A 28 -7.88 1.17 5.09
CA THR A 28 -8.45 1.35 3.74
C THR A 28 -9.72 2.18 3.79
N GLU A 29 -10.60 1.87 4.76
CA GLU A 29 -11.84 2.61 5.00
C GLU A 29 -11.57 4.04 5.48
N LYS A 30 -10.73 4.21 6.52
CA LYS A 30 -10.42 5.52 7.12
C LYS A 30 -9.74 6.48 6.15
N LEU A 31 -8.93 5.97 5.23
CA LEU A 31 -8.26 6.77 4.21
C LEU A 31 -9.09 6.92 2.93
N GLY A 32 -10.27 6.28 2.84
CA GLY A 32 -11.14 6.35 1.68
C GLY A 32 -10.50 5.78 0.41
N LEU A 33 -9.61 4.79 0.50
CA LEU A 33 -8.85 4.31 -0.67
C LEU A 33 -9.76 3.74 -1.76
N HIS A 34 -10.95 3.28 -1.39
CA HIS A 34 -11.97 2.83 -2.33
C HIS A 34 -12.42 3.91 -3.34
N SER A 35 -12.26 5.21 -3.03
CA SER A 35 -12.59 6.29 -3.97
C SER A 35 -11.53 6.51 -5.05
N LEU A 36 -10.37 5.85 -4.96
CA LEU A 36 -9.27 5.95 -5.93
C LEU A 36 -9.52 5.04 -7.16
N HIS A 37 -10.59 5.30 -7.91
CA HIS A 37 -11.01 4.45 -9.03
C HIS A 37 -10.06 4.47 -10.24
N HIS A 38 -9.33 5.57 -10.45
CA HIS A 38 -8.47 5.77 -11.63
C HIS A 38 -6.99 5.54 -11.34
N ARG A 39 -6.66 4.86 -10.24
CA ARG A 39 -5.28 4.71 -9.80
C ARG A 39 -5.04 3.33 -9.21
N ASN A 40 -3.96 2.69 -9.63
CA ASN A 40 -3.51 1.43 -9.02
C ASN A 40 -2.94 1.72 -7.63
N TRP A 41 -3.52 1.08 -6.62
CA TRP A 41 -3.01 1.14 -5.27
C TRP A 41 -3.03 -0.25 -4.63
N HIS A 42 -2.17 -0.43 -3.64
CA HIS A 42 -2.14 -1.63 -2.81
C HIS A 42 -1.77 -1.26 -1.39
N ILE A 43 -2.38 -1.95 -0.43
CA ILE A 43 -2.06 -1.81 0.98
C ILE A 43 -1.48 -3.12 1.50
N GLN A 44 -0.29 -3.03 2.10
CA GLN A 44 0.44 -4.16 2.65
C GLN A 44 0.54 -3.99 4.17
N ALA A 45 -0.02 -4.95 4.91
CA ALA A 45 0.20 -5.07 6.35
C ALA A 45 1.68 -5.39 6.61
N THR A 46 2.36 -4.62 7.47
CA THR A 46 3.82 -4.68 7.61
C THR A 46 4.28 -4.46 9.05
N PHE A 47 5.38 -5.10 9.42
CA PHE A 47 6.11 -4.78 10.64
C PHE A 47 7.58 -4.49 10.32
N ALA A 48 7.90 -3.22 10.09
CA ALA A 48 9.19 -2.82 9.51
C ALA A 48 10.41 -3.18 10.38
N THR A 49 10.26 -3.35 11.69
CA THR A 49 11.37 -3.69 12.60
C THR A 49 11.80 -5.14 12.49
N SER A 50 10.90 -6.06 12.16
CA SER A 50 11.24 -7.45 11.79
C SER A 50 11.52 -7.59 10.29
N GLY A 51 11.01 -6.65 9.49
CA GLY A 51 11.08 -6.69 8.03
C GLY A 51 9.88 -7.40 7.39
N ASP A 52 8.91 -7.84 8.18
CA ASP A 52 7.78 -8.64 7.72
C ASP A 52 6.99 -7.91 6.63
N SER A 53 6.75 -8.60 5.53
CA SER A 53 5.95 -8.17 4.39
C SER A 53 6.46 -6.96 3.60
N LEU A 54 7.68 -6.48 3.88
CA LEU A 54 8.30 -5.41 3.09
C LEU A 54 8.59 -5.85 1.66
N TYR A 55 9.09 -7.08 1.49
CA TYR A 55 9.46 -7.62 0.19
C TYR A 55 8.23 -7.77 -0.71
N GLU A 56 7.14 -8.29 -0.18
CA GLU A 56 5.88 -8.53 -0.87
C GLU A 56 5.26 -7.22 -1.36
N GLY A 57 5.27 -6.17 -0.53
CA GLY A 57 4.81 -4.86 -0.94
C GLY A 57 5.68 -4.26 -2.05
N LEU A 58 7.00 -4.39 -1.95
CA LEU A 58 7.93 -3.91 -2.97
C LEU A 58 7.86 -4.73 -4.27
N ASP A 59 7.63 -6.04 -4.18
CA ASP A 59 7.42 -6.90 -5.36
C ASP A 59 6.15 -6.48 -6.11
N TRP A 60 5.06 -6.20 -5.39
CA TRP A 60 3.86 -5.64 -6.00
C TRP A 60 4.17 -4.34 -6.76
N LEU A 61 4.88 -3.40 -6.12
CA LEU A 61 5.22 -2.11 -6.75
C LEU A 61 6.13 -2.29 -7.96
N SER A 62 7.13 -3.17 -7.85
CA SER A 62 8.04 -3.54 -8.96
C SER A 62 7.26 -4.07 -10.16
N ASN A 63 6.29 -4.95 -9.92
CA ASN A 63 5.41 -5.49 -10.96
C ASN A 63 4.53 -4.39 -11.58
N GLN A 64 4.00 -3.45 -10.80
CA GLN A 64 3.24 -2.32 -11.34
C GLN A 64 4.11 -1.45 -12.27
N LEU A 65 5.33 -1.12 -11.85
CA LEU A 65 6.25 -0.30 -12.64
C LEU A 65 6.71 -1.00 -13.93
N ARG A 66 6.93 -2.32 -13.88
CA ARG A 66 7.29 -3.10 -15.08
C ARG A 66 6.16 -3.16 -16.11
N ASN A 67 4.91 -3.17 -15.65
CA ASN A 67 3.73 -3.32 -16.50
C ASN A 67 3.20 -1.97 -17.04
N GLN A 68 3.73 -0.83 -16.59
CA GLN A 68 3.39 0.52 -17.08
C GLN A 68 4.10 0.90 -18.40
N LYS A 69 4.34 -0.08 -19.29
CA LYS A 69 4.92 0.17 -20.62
C LYS A 69 3.89 0.70 -21.61
#